data_AF-A0A013SQ94-F1
#
_entry.id   AF-A0A013SQ94-F1
#
_cell.length_a   1.000
_cell.length_b   1.000
_cell.length_c   1.000
_cell.angle_alpha   90.00
_cell.angle_beta   90.00
_cell.angle_gamma   90.00
#
_symmetry.space_group_name_H-M   'P 1'
#
loop_
_entity.id
_entity.type
_entity.pdbx_description
1 polymer ?
#
loop_
_entity_poly.entity_id
_entity_poly.type
_entity_poly.pdbx_seq_one_letter_code
_entity_poly.pdbx_strand_id
1 'polypeptide(L)'
;MLKRSIAFALLAAAGHAYSADIQVTTTTDEDVDNTVCSLREAVKFLNYRASSNAADVEKYATGYHGCGGKDASSNIILKRDKEYLLNTSITIAAPLTIRTESDTSFIDNDAPGSHNATIKTAGTDQLFRIDDGTVEKNSFTVTFNTINLKGIGSKSGSPQVNGGLIYNHEQLVIQNSRLMDGYATNGGAIYNAGNLSNTPKTAGSVTIINSLMQNNKASQGGVLYSDMPLYYIAQSVVRDNEVTAADGGLFHAAAKFNDESTGGYLTSRIIGLSNSTIFHNKGSFIANVRDGMVINNITMIKNMGGLYFDAPQGKASVSNSILVGNTTNCKVSTSDKTIIQSNLVTAECNRNATATLPNILYPVNEKLIAGSEDEGICDVTSQDGLLCPFSTPKDSFLGFFKPRLLERYTTLSDSLIINKGRLYSDGSSKGLASCERLDQRGKYRTGYDELCDLGAIEYILDSEVAPVGQDIGYGQVAKFNILGSLSEADLVTPATCKRLFGERSDGKEWQPGCFKTRQSTDTPVSKGTITLDQNGNVAYTPNGNWHGADIFSIQVVTSVTRFNEGVDFQYISIPATVFQQPLTGIEDKSVSTGGGGSVGSGVLLGLLGLIALRRFKS
;
A
#
# COMPACT_ATOMS: atom_id res chain seq x y z
N MET A 1 26.87 -9.03 -38.66
CA MET A 1 27.75 -9.88 -37.83
C MET A 1 28.51 -8.99 -36.85
N LEU A 2 27.90 -8.69 -35.70
CA LEU A 2 28.54 -8.10 -34.52
C LEU A 2 27.44 -8.08 -33.44
N LYS A 3 27.26 -9.20 -32.71
CA LYS A 3 26.34 -9.37 -31.54
C LYS A 3 26.23 -10.83 -31.04
N ARG A 4 27.16 -11.73 -31.44
CA ARG A 4 27.18 -13.12 -30.94
C ARG A 4 28.46 -13.49 -30.17
N SER A 5 29.31 -12.51 -29.83
CA SER A 5 30.61 -12.75 -29.20
C SER A 5 30.68 -12.35 -27.72
N ILE A 6 29.59 -11.83 -27.13
CA ILE A 6 29.59 -11.35 -25.72
C ILE A 6 29.04 -12.41 -24.74
N ALA A 7 28.41 -13.48 -25.24
CA ALA A 7 27.83 -14.53 -24.37
C ALA A 7 28.86 -15.53 -23.80
N PHE A 8 30.08 -15.59 -24.33
CA PHE A 8 31.11 -16.55 -23.87
C PHE A 8 32.26 -15.92 -23.07
N ALA A 9 32.32 -14.58 -22.95
CA ALA A 9 33.31 -13.89 -22.13
C ALA A 9 32.82 -13.56 -20.69
N LEU A 10 31.55 -13.83 -20.39
CA LEU A 10 30.97 -13.70 -19.04
C LEU A 10 30.98 -15.02 -18.23
N LEU A 11 31.45 -16.12 -18.81
CA LEU A 11 31.55 -17.42 -18.12
C LEU A 11 32.89 -17.64 -17.41
N ALA A 12 33.81 -16.68 -17.45
CA ALA A 12 35.14 -16.77 -16.82
C ALA A 12 35.40 -15.67 -15.77
N ALA A 13 34.34 -15.08 -15.20
CA ALA A 13 34.42 -14.11 -14.11
C ALA A 13 33.32 -14.30 -13.04
N ALA A 14 32.84 -15.53 -12.83
CA ALA A 14 31.94 -15.89 -11.74
C ALA A 14 32.63 -16.86 -10.77
N GLY A 15 33.76 -16.41 -10.21
CA GLY A 15 34.39 -17.01 -9.05
C GLY A 15 34.00 -16.28 -7.76
N HIS A 16 32.83 -15.66 -7.71
CA HIS A 16 32.27 -15.14 -6.47
C HIS A 16 31.34 -16.21 -5.92
N ALA A 17 31.71 -16.79 -4.77
CA ALA A 17 30.85 -17.68 -4.01
C ALA A 17 29.54 -16.94 -3.74
N TYR A 18 28.48 -17.27 -4.47
CA TYR A 18 27.14 -16.82 -4.13
C TYR A 18 26.77 -17.51 -2.83
N SER A 19 26.58 -16.70 -1.80
CA SER A 19 26.15 -17.18 -0.50
C SER A 19 24.71 -17.69 -0.61
N ALA A 20 24.44 -18.93 -0.21
CA ALA A 20 23.12 -19.54 -0.36
C ALA A 20 22.17 -19.10 0.75
N ASP A 21 20.97 -18.65 0.38
CA ASP A 21 19.91 -18.32 1.35
C ASP A 21 19.48 -19.56 2.16
N ILE A 22 19.13 -19.36 3.44
CA ILE A 22 18.71 -20.44 4.34
C ILE A 22 17.23 -20.76 4.08
N GLN A 23 16.97 -21.93 3.50
CA GLN A 23 15.60 -22.38 3.22
C GLN A 23 15.01 -23.09 4.43
N VAL A 24 13.88 -22.59 4.95
CA VAL A 24 13.13 -23.30 5.99
C VAL A 24 12.31 -24.41 5.33
N THR A 25 12.62 -25.66 5.67
CA THR A 25 12.05 -26.86 5.02
C THR A 25 10.95 -27.54 5.84
N THR A 26 10.75 -27.13 7.09
CA THR A 26 9.67 -27.62 7.96
C THR A 26 8.88 -26.45 8.58
N THR A 27 7.57 -26.64 8.76
CA THR A 27 6.69 -25.69 9.46
C THR A 27 6.62 -25.93 10.96
N THR A 28 7.18 -27.06 11.42
CA THR A 28 7.26 -27.43 12.83
C THR A 28 8.31 -26.57 13.52
N ASP A 29 7.98 -26.10 14.73
CA ASP A 29 8.94 -25.47 15.62
C ASP A 29 9.70 -26.52 16.44
N GLU A 30 10.96 -26.76 16.04
CA GLU A 30 11.83 -27.76 16.62
C GLU A 30 13.27 -27.28 16.73
N ASP A 31 14.07 -28.01 17.51
CA ASP A 31 15.53 -27.85 17.59
C ASP A 31 16.13 -29.24 17.76
N VAL A 32 16.18 -29.99 16.66
CA VAL A 32 16.48 -31.42 16.62
C VAL A 32 17.53 -31.66 15.55
N ASP A 33 18.62 -32.33 15.89
CA ASP A 33 19.69 -32.65 14.93
C ASP A 33 19.18 -33.65 13.88
N ASN A 34 18.70 -33.12 12.76
CA ASN A 34 18.14 -33.85 11.65
C ASN A 34 18.47 -33.12 10.32
N THR A 35 17.88 -33.59 9.21
CA THR A 35 18.13 -33.02 7.87
C THR A 35 17.16 -31.93 7.45
N VAL A 36 16.13 -31.64 8.24
CA VAL A 36 15.19 -30.54 7.98
C VAL A 36 15.66 -29.30 8.71
N CYS A 37 15.24 -28.13 8.22
CA CYS A 37 15.60 -26.84 8.78
C CYS A 37 14.32 -26.13 9.22
N SER A 38 14.14 -25.97 10.52
CA SER A 38 13.06 -25.15 11.09
C SER A 38 13.44 -23.67 11.16
N LEU A 39 12.45 -22.81 11.35
CA LEU A 39 12.69 -21.38 11.56
C LEU A 39 13.54 -21.12 12.81
N ARG A 40 13.34 -21.90 13.88
CA ARG A 40 14.10 -21.75 15.12
C ARG A 40 15.57 -22.10 14.93
N GLU A 41 15.86 -23.21 14.24
CA GLU A 41 17.23 -23.63 13.94
C GLU A 41 17.92 -22.64 13.00
N ALA A 42 17.21 -22.09 12.01
CA ALA A 42 17.74 -21.08 11.09
C ALA A 42 18.19 -19.82 11.83
N VAL A 43 17.37 -19.32 12.77
CA VAL A 43 17.75 -18.16 13.60
C VAL A 43 18.90 -18.52 14.56
N LYS A 44 18.86 -19.69 15.21
CA LYS A 44 19.95 -20.14 16.09
C LYS A 44 21.28 -20.23 15.37
N PHE A 45 21.30 -20.79 14.16
CA PHE A 45 22.48 -20.84 13.30
C PHE A 45 23.10 -19.44 13.10
N LEU A 46 22.28 -18.45 12.73
CA LEU A 46 22.76 -17.08 12.51
C LEU A 46 23.25 -16.41 13.80
N ASN A 47 22.58 -16.64 14.92
CA ASN A 47 23.04 -16.16 16.22
C ASN A 47 24.40 -16.76 16.60
N TYR A 48 24.61 -18.07 16.42
CA TYR A 48 25.89 -18.71 16.70
C TYR A 48 27.00 -18.17 15.81
N ARG A 49 26.71 -17.96 14.52
CA ARG A 49 27.69 -17.44 13.56
C ARG A 49 28.10 -16.00 13.85
N ALA A 50 27.22 -15.20 14.44
CA ALA A 50 27.50 -13.85 14.89
C ALA A 50 27.96 -13.76 16.36
N SER A 51 28.13 -14.91 17.04
CA SER A 51 28.49 -14.96 18.45
C SER A 51 29.86 -14.34 18.69
N SER A 52 30.01 -13.65 19.84
CA SER A 52 31.33 -13.21 20.31
C SER A 52 32.20 -14.36 20.83
N ASN A 53 31.63 -15.55 21.02
CA ASN A 53 32.37 -16.75 21.39
C ASN A 53 32.94 -17.43 20.14
N ALA A 54 34.25 -17.32 19.93
CA ALA A 54 34.93 -17.90 18.78
C ALA A 54 34.73 -19.42 18.65
N ALA A 55 34.56 -20.14 19.76
CA ALA A 55 34.31 -21.58 19.74
C ALA A 55 32.93 -21.92 19.15
N ASP A 56 31.91 -21.09 19.39
CA ASP A 56 30.58 -21.28 18.80
C ASP A 56 30.64 -20.99 17.29
N VAL A 57 31.32 -19.90 16.90
CA VAL A 57 31.49 -19.53 15.50
C VAL A 57 32.18 -20.65 14.71
N GLU A 58 33.25 -21.23 15.27
CA GLU A 58 33.97 -22.35 14.64
C GLU A 58 33.13 -23.62 14.59
N LYS A 59 32.49 -24.00 15.71
CA LYS A 59 31.69 -25.22 15.83
C LYS A 59 30.52 -25.24 14.85
N TYR A 60 29.87 -24.10 14.65
CA TYR A 60 28.67 -23.99 13.82
C TYR A 60 28.95 -23.39 12.44
N ALA A 61 30.22 -23.25 12.04
CA ALA A 61 30.60 -22.67 10.76
C ALA A 61 30.01 -23.42 9.55
N THR A 62 29.74 -24.72 9.67
CA THR A 62 29.27 -25.57 8.55
C THR A 62 27.76 -25.83 8.56
N GLY A 63 27.00 -25.21 9.47
CA GLY A 63 25.56 -25.41 9.59
C GLY A 63 25.13 -25.77 11.01
N TYR A 64 23.83 -25.80 11.24
CA TYR A 64 23.21 -26.18 12.51
C TYR A 64 21.88 -26.88 12.24
N HIS A 65 21.77 -28.16 12.63
CA HIS A 65 20.55 -28.98 12.55
C HIS A 65 19.80 -28.79 11.22
N GLY A 66 20.45 -29.16 10.11
CA GLY A 66 19.87 -29.04 8.76
C GLY A 66 19.82 -27.63 8.17
N CYS A 67 20.10 -26.58 8.93
CA CYS A 67 20.11 -25.19 8.45
C CYS A 67 21.52 -24.68 8.10
N GLY A 68 21.61 -23.95 6.98
CA GLY A 68 22.77 -23.12 6.64
C GLY A 68 23.98 -23.88 6.08
N GLY A 69 25.16 -23.33 6.34
CA GLY A 69 26.42 -23.77 5.74
C GLY A 69 27.48 -22.67 5.79
N LYS A 70 28.73 -23.01 5.44
CA LYS A 70 29.87 -22.07 5.45
C LYS A 70 29.61 -20.79 4.66
N ASP A 71 28.94 -20.97 3.53
CA ASP A 71 28.59 -19.91 2.60
C ASP A 71 27.12 -19.50 2.73
N ALA A 72 26.43 -19.75 3.84
CA ALA A 72 25.04 -19.33 4.00
C ALA A 72 24.91 -17.80 4.10
N SER A 73 23.84 -17.21 3.56
CA SER A 73 23.54 -15.79 3.72
C SER A 73 22.84 -15.53 5.06
N SER A 74 22.55 -14.27 5.39
CA SER A 74 21.69 -13.92 6.53
C SER A 74 20.20 -13.83 6.16
N ASN A 75 19.80 -14.41 5.02
CA ASN A 75 18.41 -14.45 4.59
C ASN A 75 17.79 -15.81 4.93
N ILE A 76 16.67 -15.80 5.63
CA ILE A 76 15.84 -16.94 5.95
C ILE A 76 14.60 -16.89 5.05
N ILE A 77 14.35 -17.96 4.31
CA ILE A 77 13.29 -18.04 3.30
C ILE A 77 12.19 -18.99 3.76
N LEU A 78 10.96 -18.46 3.80
CA LEU A 78 9.74 -19.19 4.11
C LEU A 78 8.96 -19.51 2.84
N LYS A 79 8.21 -20.62 2.85
CA LYS A 79 7.36 -21.01 1.72
C LYS A 79 6.10 -20.16 1.65
N ARG A 80 5.66 -19.86 0.43
CA ARG A 80 4.42 -19.10 0.17
C ARG A 80 3.22 -19.76 0.81
N ASP A 81 2.35 -18.93 1.39
CA ASP A 81 1.06 -19.34 1.95
C ASP A 81 1.15 -20.45 3.02
N LYS A 82 2.32 -20.65 3.65
CA LYS A 82 2.51 -21.60 4.73
C LYS A 82 2.42 -20.96 6.10
N GLU A 83 1.89 -21.72 7.05
CA GLU A 83 1.86 -21.34 8.47
C GLU A 83 2.99 -22.03 9.24
N TYR A 84 3.73 -21.24 10.00
CA TYR A 84 4.82 -21.65 10.88
C TYR A 84 4.37 -21.39 12.32
N LEU A 85 4.22 -22.47 13.11
CA LEU A 85 3.71 -22.39 14.47
C LEU A 85 4.88 -22.37 15.45
N LEU A 86 5.03 -21.31 16.25
CA LEU A 86 6.05 -21.20 17.29
C LEU A 86 5.49 -21.61 18.65
N ASN A 87 6.14 -22.58 19.30
CA ASN A 87 5.78 -23.04 20.65
C ASN A 87 6.23 -22.05 21.72
N THR A 88 7.35 -21.37 21.49
CA THR A 88 7.94 -20.35 22.38
C THR A 88 8.57 -19.22 21.55
N SER A 89 8.82 -18.08 22.18
CA SER A 89 9.54 -16.97 21.53
C SER A 89 10.90 -17.41 20.95
N ILE A 90 11.28 -16.83 19.81
CA ILE A 90 12.63 -16.96 19.23
C ILE A 90 13.43 -15.69 19.53
N THR A 91 14.64 -15.84 20.09
CA THR A 91 15.57 -14.71 20.27
C THR A 91 16.40 -14.52 19.00
N ILE A 92 16.43 -13.29 18.49
CA ILE A 92 17.28 -12.83 17.39
C ILE A 92 18.33 -11.89 17.99
N ALA A 93 19.60 -12.29 17.94
CA ALA A 93 20.74 -11.56 18.51
C ALA A 93 21.78 -11.20 17.43
N ALA A 94 21.38 -11.27 16.16
CA ALA A 94 22.23 -11.08 14.99
C ALA A 94 21.45 -10.49 13.81
N PRO A 95 22.12 -9.76 12.89
CA PRO A 95 21.46 -9.22 11.70
C PRO A 95 20.95 -10.34 10.79
N LEU A 96 19.68 -10.26 10.42
CA LEU A 96 19.04 -11.21 9.51
C LEU A 96 17.86 -10.60 8.77
N THR A 97 17.47 -11.26 7.67
CA THR A 97 16.20 -11.00 6.97
C THR A 97 15.36 -12.26 6.98
N ILE A 98 14.10 -12.18 7.40
CA ILE A 98 13.10 -13.23 7.18
C ILE A 98 12.17 -12.75 6.08
N ARG A 99 12.04 -13.56 5.02
CA ARG A 99 11.13 -13.26 3.92
C ARG A 99 10.45 -14.48 3.37
N THR A 100 9.32 -14.28 2.72
CA THR A 100 8.70 -15.34 1.91
C THR A 100 9.45 -15.50 0.59
N GLU A 101 9.51 -16.72 0.07
CA GLU A 101 10.06 -17.04 -1.24
C GLU A 101 9.40 -16.18 -2.33
N SER A 102 10.22 -15.68 -3.25
CA SER A 102 9.75 -14.88 -4.38
C SER A 102 9.15 -15.80 -5.44
N ASP A 103 8.12 -15.35 -6.14
CA ASP A 103 7.69 -16.07 -7.34
C ASP A 103 8.81 -16.04 -8.39
N THR A 104 9.10 -17.18 -8.99
CA THR A 104 10.02 -17.31 -10.11
C THR A 104 9.29 -17.56 -11.43
N SER A 105 7.97 -17.78 -11.36
CA SER A 105 7.10 -17.85 -12.53
C SER A 105 6.74 -16.44 -12.99
N PHE A 106 6.92 -16.15 -14.27
CA PHE A 106 6.53 -14.88 -14.90
C PHE A 106 4.99 -14.74 -15.04
N ILE A 107 4.21 -15.46 -14.22
CA ILE A 107 2.78 -15.67 -14.40
C ILE A 107 1.97 -14.93 -13.33
N ASP A 108 2.56 -14.65 -12.17
CA ASP A 108 1.88 -13.99 -11.07
C ASP A 108 2.05 -12.47 -11.12
N ASN A 109 0.94 -11.76 -11.27
CA ASN A 109 0.86 -10.29 -11.28
C ASN A 109 0.37 -9.73 -9.93
N ASP A 110 0.27 -10.55 -8.88
CA ASP A 110 -0.25 -10.13 -7.59
C ASP A 110 0.65 -9.11 -6.89
N ALA A 111 0.04 -8.21 -6.12
CA ALA A 111 0.77 -7.21 -5.35
C ALA A 111 1.74 -7.86 -4.34
N PRO A 112 2.92 -7.27 -4.08
CA PRO A 112 3.80 -7.70 -2.99
C PRO A 112 3.04 -7.76 -1.66
N GLY A 113 3.15 -8.88 -0.94
CA GLY A 113 2.42 -9.10 0.31
C GLY A 113 1.21 -10.04 0.21
N SER A 114 0.76 -10.37 -1.01
CA SER A 114 -0.45 -11.19 -1.23
C SER A 114 -0.27 -12.65 -0.80
N HIS A 115 0.94 -13.20 -0.87
CA HIS A 115 1.24 -14.61 -0.60
C HIS A 115 2.16 -14.86 0.59
N ASN A 116 2.06 -14.00 1.59
CA ASN A 116 2.93 -14.03 2.76
C ASN A 116 2.83 -15.35 3.52
N ALA A 117 3.97 -15.94 3.85
CA ALA A 117 4.08 -16.92 4.92
C ALA A 117 3.58 -16.31 6.24
N THR A 118 2.93 -17.12 7.07
CA THR A 118 2.38 -16.69 8.36
C THR A 118 3.15 -17.35 9.49
N ILE A 119 3.74 -16.55 10.39
CA ILE A 119 4.34 -17.01 11.63
C ILE A 119 3.36 -16.70 12.76
N LYS A 120 2.96 -17.71 13.52
CA LYS A 120 2.00 -17.56 14.62
C LYS A 120 2.44 -18.29 15.88
N THR A 121 1.99 -17.80 17.04
CA THR A 121 2.30 -18.40 18.33
C THR A 121 1.30 -19.53 18.66
N ALA A 122 1.77 -20.60 19.30
CA ALA A 122 0.92 -21.65 19.86
C ALA A 122 0.39 -21.29 21.25
N GLY A 123 1.04 -20.34 21.93
CA GLY A 123 0.77 -19.97 23.32
C GLY A 123 0.56 -18.48 23.49
N THR A 124 0.82 -18.01 24.70
CA THR A 124 0.71 -16.58 25.04
C THR A 124 1.97 -15.80 24.73
N ASP A 125 3.09 -16.46 24.44
CA ASP A 125 4.39 -15.84 24.18
C ASP A 125 4.39 -14.94 22.94
N GLN A 126 5.24 -13.90 22.98
CA GLN A 126 5.66 -13.15 21.80
C GLN A 126 6.32 -14.08 20.77
N LEU A 127 6.32 -13.69 19.50
CA LEU A 127 6.98 -14.46 18.43
C LEU A 127 8.49 -14.28 18.48
N PHE A 128 8.94 -13.04 18.62
CA PHE A 128 10.35 -12.67 18.50
C PHE A 128 10.80 -11.75 19.63
N ARG A 129 12.00 -12.00 20.14
CA ARG A 129 12.77 -11.08 20.98
C ARG A 129 14.02 -10.67 20.22
N ILE A 130 14.08 -9.43 19.76
CA ILE A 130 15.20 -8.88 19.00
C ILE A 130 16.05 -8.04 19.94
N ASP A 131 17.14 -8.65 20.41
CA ASP A 131 18.02 -8.07 21.44
C ASP A 131 19.27 -8.96 21.56
N ASP A 132 20.47 -8.38 21.43
CA ASP A 132 21.73 -9.07 21.69
C ASP A 132 22.16 -9.04 23.17
N GLY A 133 21.34 -8.42 24.03
CA GLY A 133 21.54 -8.30 25.46
C GLY A 133 22.56 -7.24 25.84
N THR A 134 22.99 -6.38 24.92
CA THR A 134 23.94 -5.31 25.19
C THR A 134 23.44 -3.94 24.76
N VAL A 135 23.82 -2.98 25.57
CA VAL A 135 23.53 -1.55 25.42
C VAL A 135 24.78 -0.77 25.00
N GLU A 136 25.93 -1.45 24.85
CA GLU A 136 27.21 -0.83 24.49
C GLU A 136 27.62 -1.08 23.03
N LYS A 137 27.06 -2.12 22.40
CA LYS A 137 27.33 -2.43 20.98
C LYS A 137 26.39 -1.61 20.11
N ASN A 138 26.84 -1.27 18.91
CA ASN A 138 25.97 -0.65 17.92
C ASN A 138 24.81 -1.59 17.58
N SER A 139 23.61 -1.03 17.45
CA SER A 139 22.45 -1.81 17.06
C SER A 139 22.61 -2.45 15.69
N PHE A 140 22.00 -3.61 15.50
CA PHE A 140 21.95 -4.31 14.21
C PHE A 140 20.55 -4.29 13.61
N THR A 141 20.45 -4.60 12.31
CA THR A 141 19.18 -4.56 11.58
C THR A 141 18.58 -5.95 11.45
N VAL A 142 17.31 -6.08 11.82
CA VAL A 142 16.45 -7.22 11.50
C VAL A 142 15.36 -6.77 10.55
N THR A 143 15.23 -7.47 9.42
CA THR A 143 14.22 -7.16 8.41
C THR A 143 13.20 -8.29 8.29
N PHE A 144 11.92 -7.93 8.38
CA PHE A 144 10.79 -8.78 8.08
C PHE A 144 10.12 -8.26 6.81
N ASN A 145 10.17 -9.03 5.73
CA ASN A 145 9.60 -8.63 4.45
C ASN A 145 8.66 -9.72 3.95
N THR A 146 7.46 -9.35 3.49
CA THR A 146 6.45 -10.30 2.99
C THR A 146 6.11 -11.41 3.98
N ILE A 147 5.89 -11.09 5.27
CA ILE A 147 5.44 -12.07 6.28
C ILE A 147 4.18 -11.59 7.02
N ASN A 148 3.36 -12.53 7.49
CA ASN A 148 2.29 -12.25 8.44
C ASN A 148 2.75 -12.71 9.82
N LEU A 149 2.65 -11.83 10.81
CA LEU A 149 2.90 -12.10 12.21
C LEU A 149 1.58 -12.10 12.95
N LYS A 150 1.26 -13.23 13.59
CA LYS A 150 -0.07 -13.43 14.18
C LYS A 150 0.01 -13.93 15.62
N GLY A 151 -0.57 -13.16 16.53
CA GLY A 151 -0.76 -13.54 17.91
C GLY A 151 -2.03 -14.37 18.11
N ILE A 152 -2.43 -14.55 19.36
CA ILE A 152 -3.71 -15.21 19.72
C ILE A 152 -4.79 -14.21 20.17
N GLY A 153 -4.49 -12.91 20.12
CA GLY A 153 -5.36 -11.84 20.57
C GLY A 153 -5.70 -11.92 22.06
N SER A 154 -6.82 -11.32 22.44
CA SER A 154 -7.35 -11.33 23.81
C SER A 154 -7.83 -12.70 24.32
N LYS A 155 -7.69 -13.77 23.50
CA LYS A 155 -8.00 -15.15 23.87
C LYS A 155 -7.00 -15.74 24.89
N SER A 156 -5.87 -15.09 25.13
CA SER A 156 -4.81 -15.57 26.04
C SER A 156 -5.18 -15.55 27.53
N GLY A 157 -6.23 -14.82 27.94
CA GLY A 157 -6.60 -14.62 29.34
C GLY A 157 -5.65 -13.69 30.13
N SER A 158 -4.35 -13.70 29.81
CA SER A 158 -3.31 -12.84 30.38
C SER A 158 -2.47 -12.19 29.27
N PRO A 159 -2.34 -10.85 29.26
CA PRO A 159 -1.51 -10.17 28.27
C PRO A 159 -0.02 -10.44 28.50
N GLN A 160 0.78 -10.42 27.43
CA GLN A 160 2.22 -10.24 27.57
C GLN A 160 2.54 -8.91 28.24
N VAL A 161 3.71 -8.78 28.88
CA VAL A 161 4.07 -7.49 29.48
C VAL A 161 4.50 -6.51 28.37
N ASN A 162 5.50 -6.89 27.57
CA ASN A 162 6.13 -6.03 26.58
C ASN A 162 6.15 -6.71 25.21
N GLY A 163 5.30 -6.26 24.30
CA GLY A 163 5.24 -6.73 22.92
C GLY A 163 4.37 -7.98 22.78
N GLY A 164 3.20 -7.85 22.16
CA GLY A 164 2.33 -9.01 21.94
C GLY A 164 2.77 -9.89 20.77
N LEU A 165 3.59 -9.35 19.85
CA LEU A 165 4.22 -10.10 18.76
C LEU A 165 5.75 -10.00 18.84
N ILE A 166 6.28 -8.80 19.09
CA ILE A 166 7.72 -8.52 19.05
C ILE A 166 8.13 -7.66 20.24
N TYR A 167 9.20 -8.08 20.91
CA TYR A 167 10.05 -7.18 21.70
C TYR A 167 11.26 -6.80 20.86
N ASN A 168 11.56 -5.51 20.75
CA ASN A 168 12.67 -4.99 19.98
C ASN A 168 13.54 -4.06 20.82
N HIS A 169 14.85 -4.24 20.79
CA HIS A 169 15.85 -3.29 21.30
C HIS A 169 16.81 -2.81 20.17
N GLU A 170 16.60 -3.28 18.95
CA GLU A 170 17.50 -3.11 17.81
C GLU A 170 16.84 -2.31 16.67
N GLN A 171 17.39 -2.34 15.46
CA GLN A 171 16.74 -1.75 14.30
C GLN A 171 15.81 -2.77 13.63
N LEU A 172 14.50 -2.54 13.74
CA LEU A 172 13.48 -3.39 13.16
C LEU A 172 12.87 -2.73 11.92
N VAL A 173 12.96 -3.40 10.79
CA VAL A 173 12.33 -3.00 9.54
C VAL A 173 11.28 -4.02 9.13
N ILE A 174 10.04 -3.58 8.93
CA ILE A 174 8.93 -4.42 8.50
C ILE A 174 8.35 -3.88 7.19
N GLN A 175 8.25 -4.73 6.18
CA GLN A 175 7.79 -4.35 4.84
C GLN A 175 6.79 -5.35 4.26
N ASN A 176 5.75 -4.88 3.57
CA ASN A 176 4.81 -5.75 2.84
C ASN A 176 4.18 -6.83 3.73
N SER A 177 3.94 -6.52 5.01
CA SER A 177 3.71 -7.51 6.05
C SER A 177 2.44 -7.21 6.84
N ARG A 178 1.96 -8.19 7.62
CA ARG A 178 0.79 -8.04 8.50
C ARG A 178 1.19 -8.27 9.94
N LEU A 179 0.76 -7.40 10.85
CA LEU A 179 0.88 -7.55 12.30
C LEU A 179 -0.52 -7.64 12.88
N MET A 180 -0.91 -8.85 13.28
CA MET A 180 -2.28 -9.17 13.60
C MET A 180 -2.41 -9.81 14.97
N ASP A 181 -3.51 -9.48 15.66
CA ASP A 181 -3.96 -10.16 16.86
C ASP A 181 -2.90 -10.21 17.98
N GLY A 182 -2.04 -9.20 18.09
CA GLY A 182 -1.11 -9.05 19.19
C GLY A 182 -1.82 -8.57 20.47
N TYR A 183 -1.41 -9.08 21.64
CA TYR A 183 -2.01 -8.69 22.92
C TYR A 183 -0.98 -8.59 24.06
N ALA A 184 -0.80 -7.37 24.59
CA ALA A 184 0.18 -7.07 25.64
C ALA A 184 -0.28 -5.96 26.59
N THR A 185 0.50 -5.66 27.62
CA THR A 185 0.32 -4.49 28.47
C THR A 185 0.86 -3.26 27.77
N ASN A 186 2.10 -3.36 27.28
CA ASN A 186 2.76 -2.34 26.49
C ASN A 186 3.09 -2.89 25.10
N GLY A 187 2.58 -2.24 24.05
CA GLY A 187 2.92 -2.63 22.68
C GLY A 187 2.16 -3.86 22.22
N GLY A 188 0.89 -3.70 21.83
CA GLY A 188 0.03 -4.82 21.44
C GLY A 188 0.64 -5.65 20.32
N ALA A 189 1.25 -5.01 19.32
CA ALA A 189 2.11 -5.69 18.37
C ALA A 189 3.58 -5.64 18.80
N ILE A 190 4.11 -4.42 19.02
CA ILE A 190 5.55 -4.19 19.21
C ILE A 190 5.80 -3.40 20.48
N TYR A 191 6.72 -3.88 21.31
CA TYR A 191 7.42 -3.07 22.31
C TYR A 191 8.81 -2.73 21.80
N ASN A 192 9.11 -1.43 21.69
CA ASN A 192 10.38 -0.90 21.24
C ASN A 192 11.14 -0.26 22.43
N ALA A 193 12.22 -0.91 22.82
CA ALA A 193 12.94 -0.68 24.05
C ALA A 193 14.15 0.25 23.87
N GLY A 194 14.56 0.90 24.95
CA GLY A 194 15.86 1.57 25.06
C GLY A 194 15.78 3.10 25.08
N ASN A 195 16.85 3.74 25.57
CA ASN A 195 16.88 5.17 25.82
C ASN A 195 18.28 5.74 25.55
N LEU A 196 18.37 6.79 24.73
CA LEU A 196 19.62 7.43 24.33
C LEU A 196 20.16 8.46 25.34
N SER A 197 19.31 8.94 26.25
CA SER A 197 19.57 10.12 27.09
C SER A 197 20.45 9.87 28.32
N ASN A 198 20.64 8.62 28.74
CA ASN A 198 21.45 8.27 29.90
C ASN A 198 22.26 7.03 29.55
N THR A 199 23.59 7.14 29.48
CA THR A 199 24.51 6.00 29.34
C THR A 199 23.99 4.80 30.15
N PRO A 200 23.54 3.72 29.50
CA PRO A 200 24.10 3.12 28.29
C PRO A 200 23.25 3.20 26.99
N LYS A 201 23.85 2.81 25.85
CA LYS A 201 23.99 3.56 24.58
C LYS A 201 23.29 2.97 23.34
N THR A 202 22.13 2.34 23.45
CA THR A 202 21.32 2.03 22.27
C THR A 202 19.84 2.15 22.57
N ALA A 203 19.08 2.47 21.53
CA ALA A 203 17.64 2.45 21.57
C ALA A 203 17.14 1.79 20.29
N GLY A 204 16.15 0.93 20.45
CA GLY A 204 15.49 0.30 19.33
C GLY A 204 14.84 1.35 18.43
N SER A 205 14.78 1.03 17.14
CA SER A 205 14.01 1.83 16.18
C SER A 205 13.13 0.91 15.33
N VAL A 206 11.95 1.40 14.97
CA VAL A 206 10.97 0.63 14.21
C VAL A 206 10.58 1.37 12.95
N THR A 207 10.78 0.74 11.80
CA THR A 207 10.28 1.23 10.50
C THR A 207 9.29 0.23 9.94
N ILE A 208 8.06 0.68 9.67
CA ILE A 208 7.00 -0.15 9.06
C ILE A 208 6.55 0.51 7.76
N ILE A 209 6.65 -0.22 6.65
CA ILE A 209 6.33 0.28 5.32
C ILE A 209 5.37 -0.68 4.63
N ASN A 210 4.35 -0.15 3.94
CA ASN A 210 3.41 -0.95 3.15
C ASN A 210 2.91 -2.18 3.93
N SER A 211 2.39 -1.97 5.14
CA SER A 211 2.01 -3.06 6.04
C SER A 211 0.65 -2.82 6.69
N LEU A 212 0.01 -3.90 7.12
CA LEU A 212 -1.27 -3.88 7.84
C LEU A 212 -1.04 -4.13 9.32
N MET A 213 -1.53 -3.23 10.18
CA MET A 213 -1.58 -3.41 11.63
C MET A 213 -3.03 -3.49 12.06
N GLN A 214 -3.47 -4.69 12.45
CA GLN A 214 -4.89 -4.97 12.69
C GLN A 214 -5.15 -5.79 13.96
N ASN A 215 -6.23 -5.46 14.68
CA ASN A 215 -6.71 -6.19 15.85
C ASN A 215 -5.68 -6.34 16.99
N ASN A 216 -4.70 -5.45 17.07
CA ASN A 216 -3.74 -5.47 18.16
C ASN A 216 -4.32 -4.72 19.37
N LYS A 217 -4.03 -5.23 20.56
CA LYS A 217 -4.59 -4.71 21.82
C LYS A 217 -3.52 -4.52 22.88
N ALA A 218 -3.54 -3.36 23.55
CA ALA A 218 -2.74 -3.17 24.75
C ALA A 218 -3.32 -2.17 25.75
N SER A 219 -2.75 -2.12 26.95
CA SER A 219 -3.02 -1.02 27.89
C SER A 219 -2.49 0.29 27.34
N GLN A 220 -1.22 0.30 26.90
CA GLN A 220 -0.60 1.42 26.18
C GLN A 220 0.12 0.91 24.94
N GLY A 221 0.09 1.68 23.86
CA GLY A 221 0.70 1.29 22.59
C GLY A 221 -0.05 0.13 21.94
N GLY A 222 -1.35 0.27 21.63
CA GLY A 222 -2.17 -0.80 21.04
C GLY A 222 -1.54 -1.47 19.82
N VAL A 223 -0.78 -0.71 19.03
CA VAL A 223 0.11 -1.23 17.99
C VAL A 223 1.54 -1.24 18.49
N LEU A 224 2.06 -0.07 18.86
CA LEU A 224 3.47 0.12 19.20
C LEU A 224 3.59 0.95 20.47
N TYR A 225 4.31 0.41 21.45
CA TYR A 225 4.83 1.16 22.58
C TYR A 225 6.32 1.33 22.38
N SER A 226 6.84 2.53 22.57
CA SER A 226 8.24 2.85 22.39
C SER A 226 8.76 3.70 23.53
N ASP A 227 9.89 3.30 24.11
CA ASP A 227 10.53 4.05 25.19
C ASP A 227 10.93 5.46 24.75
N MET A 228 11.36 5.60 23.48
CA MET A 228 11.63 6.89 22.81
C MET A 228 10.81 7.02 21.52
N PRO A 229 10.58 8.23 20.98
CA PRO A 229 9.81 8.41 19.73
C PRO A 229 10.63 8.02 18.47
N LEU A 230 11.21 6.81 18.44
CA LEU A 230 12.04 6.26 17.38
C LEU A 230 11.26 5.26 16.53
N TYR A 231 10.19 5.73 15.88
CA TYR A 231 9.44 4.92 14.94
C TYR A 231 8.99 5.72 13.71
N TYR A 232 8.88 5.04 12.59
CA TYR A 232 8.36 5.58 11.34
C TYR A 232 7.41 4.60 10.67
N ILE A 233 6.18 5.04 10.42
CA ILE A 233 5.15 4.24 9.76
C ILE A 233 4.78 4.92 8.45
N ALA A 234 4.95 4.21 7.34
CA ALA A 234 4.69 4.75 6.01
C ALA A 234 3.83 3.80 5.17
N GLN A 235 3.02 4.36 4.28
CA GLN A 235 2.29 3.60 3.25
C GLN A 235 1.43 2.47 3.83
N SER A 236 0.94 2.61 5.06
CA SER A 236 0.40 1.49 5.83
C SER A 236 -1.08 1.69 6.19
N VAL A 237 -1.74 0.59 6.57
CA VAL A 237 -3.11 0.62 7.10
C VAL A 237 -3.09 0.23 8.57
N VAL A 238 -3.68 1.08 9.41
CA VAL A 238 -3.83 0.85 10.85
C VAL A 238 -5.32 0.82 11.18
N ARG A 239 -5.86 -0.36 11.49
CA ARG A 239 -7.29 -0.53 11.71
C ARG A 239 -7.65 -1.48 12.83
N ASP A 240 -8.80 -1.24 13.45
CA ASP A 240 -9.39 -2.15 14.44
C ASP A 240 -8.50 -2.48 15.65
N ASN A 241 -7.53 -1.61 15.98
CA ASN A 241 -6.67 -1.79 17.15
C ASN A 241 -7.31 -1.15 18.39
N GLU A 242 -6.95 -1.64 19.57
CA GLU A 242 -7.54 -1.21 20.84
C GLU A 242 -6.49 -0.82 21.89
N VAL A 243 -6.73 0.32 22.53
CA VAL A 243 -6.01 0.76 23.73
C VAL A 243 -6.99 0.92 24.87
N THR A 244 -6.66 0.34 26.02
CA THR A 244 -7.55 0.34 27.19
C THR A 244 -7.23 1.43 28.21
N ALA A 245 -6.00 1.98 28.24
CA ALA A 245 -5.67 3.08 29.14
C ALA A 245 -6.29 4.42 28.68
N ALA A 246 -6.74 5.21 29.65
CA ALA A 246 -7.38 6.52 29.41
C ALA A 246 -6.42 7.59 28.85
N ASP A 247 -5.12 7.38 28.98
CA ASP A 247 -4.04 8.23 28.46
C ASP A 247 -3.15 7.48 27.46
N GLY A 248 -3.58 6.29 27.02
CA GLY A 248 -2.84 5.47 26.07
C GLY A 248 -3.05 5.90 24.62
N GLY A 249 -2.01 5.71 23.81
CA GLY A 249 -2.05 5.83 22.35
C GLY A 249 -1.88 4.49 21.64
N LEU A 250 -2.30 4.37 20.38
CA LEU A 250 -1.93 3.21 19.55
C LEU A 250 -0.42 3.15 19.29
N PHE A 251 0.14 4.30 18.95
CA PHE A 251 1.57 4.57 18.84
C PHE A 251 1.96 5.46 20.01
N HIS A 252 2.55 4.85 21.03
CA HIS A 252 2.89 5.54 22.27
C HIS A 252 4.40 5.71 22.41
N ALA A 253 4.85 6.94 22.58
CA ALA A 253 6.22 7.28 22.95
C ALA A 253 6.30 7.76 24.41
N ALA A 254 6.97 6.99 25.26
CA ALA A 254 7.03 7.24 26.70
C ALA A 254 7.85 8.50 27.03
N ALA A 255 9.12 8.53 26.59
CA ALA A 255 10.01 9.65 26.81
C ALA A 255 9.88 10.75 25.74
N LYS A 256 10.38 11.94 26.08
CA LYS A 256 10.61 13.06 25.15
C LYS A 256 12.12 13.17 24.90
N PHE A 257 12.51 13.71 23.75
CA PHE A 257 13.88 14.17 23.55
C PHE A 257 14.13 15.39 24.46
N ASN A 258 15.15 15.31 25.32
CA ASN A 258 15.36 16.25 26.42
C ASN A 258 16.82 16.73 26.58
N ASP A 259 17.74 16.33 25.69
CA ASP A 259 19.16 16.67 25.77
C ASP A 259 19.82 16.79 24.37
N GLU A 260 21.10 17.16 24.35
CA GLU A 260 21.88 17.33 23.11
C GLU A 260 22.13 16.02 22.35
N SER A 261 22.20 14.86 23.03
CA SER A 261 22.47 13.55 22.41
C SER A 261 21.36 13.11 21.45
N THR A 262 20.15 13.63 21.66
CA THR A 262 18.96 13.35 20.86
C THR A 262 18.62 14.47 19.88
N GLY A 263 19.41 15.56 19.87
CA GLY A 263 19.15 16.77 19.07
C GLY A 263 19.07 16.53 17.56
N GLY A 264 19.82 15.55 17.03
CA GLY A 264 19.80 15.21 15.60
C GLY A 264 18.44 14.69 15.11
N TYR A 265 17.68 14.01 15.98
CA TYR A 265 16.34 13.50 15.65
C TYR A 265 15.29 14.61 15.55
N LEU A 266 15.55 15.78 16.14
CA LEU A 266 14.67 16.94 16.05
C LEU A 266 14.61 17.53 14.63
N THR A 267 15.55 17.15 13.75
CA THR A 267 15.68 17.70 12.39
C THR A 267 15.66 16.65 11.28
N SER A 268 15.76 15.36 11.60
CA SER A 268 15.99 14.29 10.61
C SER A 268 14.75 13.92 9.80
N ARG A 269 13.53 14.23 10.28
CA ARG A 269 12.24 13.83 9.67
C ARG A 269 12.05 12.32 9.48
N ILE A 270 12.83 11.49 10.17
CA ILE A 270 12.79 10.03 10.06
C ILE A 270 11.85 9.36 11.08
N ILE A 271 11.02 10.14 11.78
CA ILE A 271 10.12 9.64 12.80
C ILE A 271 8.72 10.25 12.63
N GLY A 272 7.69 9.46 12.88
CA GLY A 272 6.29 9.85 12.72
C GLY A 272 5.53 8.96 11.74
N LEU A 273 4.57 9.54 11.03
CA LEU A 273 3.58 8.81 10.23
C LEU A 273 3.45 9.46 8.85
N SER A 274 3.46 8.67 7.78
CA SER A 274 3.28 9.19 6.42
C SER A 274 2.42 8.29 5.53
N ASN A 275 1.70 8.88 4.57
CA ASN A 275 0.98 8.16 3.52
C ASN A 275 0.14 6.99 4.03
N SER A 276 -0.50 7.12 5.19
CA SER A 276 -1.11 5.99 5.87
C SER A 276 -2.58 6.25 6.17
N THR A 277 -3.40 5.21 6.03
CA THR A 277 -4.82 5.23 6.38
C THR A 277 -4.99 4.65 7.79
N ILE A 278 -5.68 5.39 8.65
CA ILE A 278 -5.87 5.05 10.06
C ILE A 278 -7.35 5.21 10.40
N PHE A 279 -8.05 4.11 10.67
CA PHE A 279 -9.50 4.13 10.91
C PHE A 279 -10.00 3.00 11.80
N HIS A 280 -11.20 3.16 12.38
CA HIS A 280 -11.87 2.18 13.25
C HIS A 280 -11.09 1.74 14.49
N ASN A 281 -10.08 2.51 14.90
CA ASN A 281 -9.32 2.21 16.10
C ASN A 281 -10.01 2.74 17.37
N LYS A 282 -9.87 1.98 18.46
CA LYS A 282 -10.40 2.30 19.79
C LYS A 282 -9.27 2.71 20.73
N GLY A 283 -9.51 3.75 21.52
CA GLY A 283 -8.51 4.29 22.43
C GLY A 283 -8.56 5.81 22.52
N SER A 284 -7.76 6.37 23.42
CA SER A 284 -7.80 7.78 23.78
C SER A 284 -7.18 8.70 22.72
N PHE A 285 -6.14 8.22 22.04
CA PHE A 285 -5.53 8.84 20.86
C PHE A 285 -4.82 7.79 19.98
N ILE A 286 -4.57 8.13 18.72
CA ILE A 286 -3.77 7.33 17.78
C ILE A 286 -2.29 7.45 18.12
N ALA A 287 -1.78 8.67 18.25
CA ALA A 287 -0.37 8.90 18.54
C ALA A 287 -0.20 10.10 19.48
N ASN A 288 0.73 9.98 20.44
CA ASN A 288 1.26 11.13 21.15
C ASN A 288 2.44 11.72 20.37
N VAL A 289 2.21 12.88 19.78
CA VAL A 289 3.15 13.57 18.92
C VAL A 289 4.18 14.29 19.79
N ARG A 290 5.43 13.84 19.69
CA ARG A 290 6.60 14.40 20.39
C ARG A 290 7.41 15.28 19.45
N ASP A 291 8.26 16.13 20.02
CA ASP A 291 9.27 16.86 19.25
C ASP A 291 10.10 15.91 18.35
N GLY A 292 10.42 16.36 17.14
CA GLY A 292 11.08 15.59 16.08
C GLY A 292 10.12 14.83 15.16
N MET A 293 8.88 14.57 15.58
CA MET A 293 7.92 13.82 14.78
C MET A 293 7.31 14.64 13.63
N VAL A 294 7.27 14.03 12.45
CA VAL A 294 6.61 14.57 11.26
C VAL A 294 5.45 13.64 10.89
N ILE A 295 4.26 14.22 10.79
CA ILE A 295 3.07 13.53 10.29
C ILE A 295 2.68 14.18 8.97
N ASN A 296 2.66 13.41 7.88
CA ASN A 296 2.45 13.97 6.54
C ASN A 296 1.56 13.07 5.68
N ASN A 297 0.62 13.65 4.93
CA ASN A 297 -0.21 12.88 3.99
C ASN A 297 -0.91 11.67 4.63
N ILE A 298 -1.52 11.80 5.82
CA ILE A 298 -2.28 10.69 6.44
C ILE A 298 -3.80 10.92 6.32
N THR A 299 -4.55 9.83 6.21
CA THR A 299 -6.02 9.86 6.33
C THR A 299 -6.39 9.22 7.66
N MET A 300 -6.74 10.04 8.66
CA MET A 300 -7.11 9.59 10.01
C MET A 300 -8.57 9.95 10.29
N ILE A 301 -9.46 8.96 10.13
CA ILE A 301 -10.91 9.16 10.18
C ILE A 301 -11.59 8.02 10.92
N LYS A 302 -12.79 8.23 11.46
CA LYS A 302 -13.62 7.17 12.08
C LYS A 302 -12.93 6.40 13.20
N ASN A 303 -12.01 7.05 13.93
CA ASN A 303 -11.42 6.52 15.16
C ASN A 303 -12.11 7.10 16.40
N MET A 304 -11.95 6.44 17.54
CA MET A 304 -12.37 6.98 18.83
C MET A 304 -11.50 8.17 19.26
N GLY A 305 -10.19 8.10 19.03
CA GLY A 305 -9.25 9.19 19.32
C GLY A 305 -8.44 9.59 18.08
N GLY A 306 -7.88 10.79 18.10
CA GLY A 306 -7.03 11.34 17.04
C GLY A 306 -5.61 11.61 17.56
N LEU A 307 -5.03 12.77 17.31
CA LEU A 307 -3.65 13.08 17.74
C LEU A 307 -3.60 13.76 19.13
N TYR A 308 -2.63 13.39 19.96
CA TYR A 308 -2.31 14.09 21.19
C TYR A 308 -0.98 14.83 21.05
N PHE A 309 -0.97 16.16 21.10
CA PHE A 309 0.22 16.96 20.86
C PHE A 309 0.95 17.33 22.16
N ASP A 310 2.23 16.98 22.24
CA ASP A 310 3.11 17.31 23.35
C ASP A 310 4.56 17.49 22.87
N ALA A 311 4.75 18.55 22.07
CA ALA A 311 6.02 18.98 21.49
C ALA A 311 6.40 20.41 21.95
N PRO A 312 6.86 20.59 23.20
CA PRO A 312 7.16 21.90 23.77
C PRO A 312 8.32 22.66 23.11
N GLN A 313 9.19 21.98 22.35
CA GLN A 313 10.27 22.62 21.60
C GLN A 313 9.82 23.13 20.22
N GLY A 314 8.59 22.83 19.80
CA GLY A 314 8.05 23.24 18.51
C GLY A 314 8.73 22.55 17.32
N LYS A 315 9.24 21.33 17.53
CA LYS A 315 9.93 20.51 16.52
C LYS A 315 9.06 19.38 15.98
N ALA A 316 7.75 19.43 16.19
CA ALA A 316 6.79 18.53 15.59
C ALA A 316 5.93 19.25 14.54
N SER A 317 5.51 18.52 13.51
CA SER A 317 4.62 19.08 12.49
C SER A 317 3.63 18.08 11.95
N VAL A 318 2.46 18.58 11.54
CA VAL A 318 1.41 17.83 10.86
C VAL A 318 1.01 18.57 9.58
N SER A 319 1.07 17.89 8.44
CA SER A 319 0.78 18.50 7.13
C SER A 319 0.10 17.55 6.15
N ASN A 320 -0.57 18.14 5.15
CA ASN A 320 -1.21 17.47 4.02
C ASN A 320 -2.17 16.33 4.39
N SER A 321 -2.77 16.38 5.58
CA SER A 321 -3.50 15.26 6.16
C SER A 321 -5.00 15.55 6.28
N ILE A 322 -5.79 14.48 6.33
CA ILE A 322 -7.22 14.51 6.66
C ILE A 322 -7.37 14.02 8.10
N LEU A 323 -7.76 14.90 9.02
CA LEU A 323 -7.84 14.65 10.47
C LEU A 323 -9.23 15.00 11.01
N VAL A 324 -10.26 14.37 10.44
CA VAL A 324 -11.67 14.70 10.72
C VAL A 324 -12.49 13.43 10.91
N GLY A 325 -13.69 13.57 11.46
CA GLY A 325 -14.62 12.44 11.61
C GLY A 325 -14.19 11.40 12.66
N ASN A 326 -13.26 11.74 13.55
CA ASN A 326 -12.99 10.98 14.77
C ASN A 326 -13.88 11.49 15.91
N THR A 327 -14.08 10.70 16.98
CA THR A 327 -14.84 11.19 18.15
C THR A 327 -14.10 12.35 18.84
N THR A 328 -12.77 12.34 18.83
CA THR A 328 -11.94 13.51 19.13
C THR A 328 -10.78 13.55 18.15
N ASN A 329 -10.62 14.63 17.36
CA ASN A 329 -9.58 14.69 16.33
C ASN A 329 -8.22 15.10 16.91
N CYS A 330 -8.20 16.07 17.83
CA CYS A 330 -6.97 16.53 18.45
C CYS A 330 -7.13 16.84 19.95
N LYS A 331 -6.08 16.54 20.71
CA LYS A 331 -5.88 16.95 22.11
C LYS A 331 -4.48 17.55 22.23
N VAL A 332 -4.28 18.43 23.20
CA VAL A 332 -3.01 19.14 23.38
C VAL A 332 -2.59 19.16 24.84
N SER A 333 -1.29 19.07 25.07
CA SER A 333 -0.68 19.45 26.34
C SER A 333 -0.62 20.97 26.48
N THR A 334 -0.47 21.47 27.71
CA THR A 334 -0.41 22.92 28.01
C THR A 334 0.80 23.62 27.41
N SER A 335 1.90 22.90 27.17
CA SER A 335 3.16 23.45 26.65
C SER A 335 3.36 23.20 25.15
N ASP A 336 2.40 22.58 24.48
CA ASP A 336 2.55 22.16 23.08
C ASP A 336 2.76 23.34 22.12
N LYS A 337 3.68 23.15 21.17
CA LYS A 337 3.98 24.10 20.09
C LYS A 337 4.01 23.42 18.71
N THR A 338 3.34 22.27 18.56
CA THR A 338 3.29 21.55 17.29
C THR A 338 2.72 22.44 16.19
N ILE A 339 3.33 22.42 15.01
CA ILE A 339 2.85 23.17 13.84
C ILE A 339 1.84 22.30 13.08
N ILE A 340 0.58 22.71 13.04
CA ILE A 340 -0.48 22.00 12.30
C ILE A 340 -0.94 22.89 11.16
N GLN A 341 -0.60 22.52 9.94
CA GLN A 341 -0.78 23.38 8.78
C GLN A 341 -1.15 22.56 7.55
N SER A 342 -1.88 23.15 6.62
CA SER A 342 -2.16 22.49 5.33
C SER A 342 -2.95 21.18 5.44
N ASN A 343 -3.87 21.09 6.40
CA ASN A 343 -4.67 19.89 6.64
C ASN A 343 -6.16 20.18 6.47
N LEU A 344 -6.97 19.15 6.26
CA LEU A 344 -8.41 19.21 6.49
C LEU A 344 -8.66 18.81 7.95
N VAL A 345 -9.19 19.74 8.75
CA VAL A 345 -9.27 19.61 10.21
C VAL A 345 -10.53 20.23 10.80
N THR A 346 -10.82 19.88 12.04
CA THR A 346 -11.76 20.60 12.91
C THR A 346 -11.06 21.68 13.74
N ALA A 347 -11.83 22.53 14.43
CA ALA A 347 -11.31 23.71 15.12
C ALA A 347 -10.26 23.37 16.20
N GLU A 348 -10.40 22.26 16.92
CA GLU A 348 -9.48 21.83 17.97
C GLU A 348 -8.07 21.49 17.43
N CYS A 349 -7.99 21.08 16.17
CA CYS A 349 -6.75 20.77 15.48
C CYS A 349 -6.13 21.99 14.78
N ASN A 350 -6.87 23.09 14.59
CA ASN A 350 -6.38 24.25 13.86
C ASN A 350 -5.47 25.12 14.74
N ARG A 351 -4.18 24.77 14.85
CA ARG A 351 -3.25 25.40 15.78
C ARG A 351 -1.89 25.66 15.13
N ASN A 352 -1.30 26.82 15.46
CA ASN A 352 0.05 27.22 15.06
C ASN A 352 0.31 27.16 13.54
N ALA A 353 -0.74 27.20 12.71
CA ALA A 353 -0.60 27.28 11.26
C ALA A 353 -0.01 28.63 10.86
N THR A 354 0.87 28.64 9.86
CA THR A 354 1.33 29.91 9.26
C THR A 354 0.22 30.50 8.40
N ALA A 355 0.16 31.84 8.28
CA ALA A 355 -0.82 32.52 7.44
C ALA A 355 -0.75 32.08 5.96
N THR A 356 0.45 31.67 5.51
CA THR A 356 0.69 31.17 4.16
C THR A 356 0.21 29.74 3.97
N LEU A 357 0.18 28.92 5.03
CA LEU A 357 -0.17 27.50 5.00
C LEU A 357 -1.32 27.18 5.98
N PRO A 358 -2.49 27.84 5.87
CA PRO A 358 -3.59 27.60 6.79
C PRO A 358 -4.17 26.20 6.61
N ASN A 359 -4.83 25.71 7.65
CA ASN A 359 -5.68 24.53 7.51
C ASN A 359 -7.01 24.89 6.85
N ILE A 360 -7.63 23.88 6.24
CA ILE A 360 -9.01 23.92 5.77
C ILE A 360 -9.88 23.42 6.91
N LEU A 361 -10.83 24.24 7.35
CA LEU A 361 -11.80 23.82 8.36
C LEU A 361 -12.90 22.97 7.72
N TYR A 362 -13.13 21.81 8.31
CA TYR A 362 -14.14 20.86 7.87
C TYR A 362 -15.54 21.46 8.02
N PRO A 363 -16.32 21.61 6.93
CA PRO A 363 -17.65 22.20 7.01
C PRO A 363 -18.64 21.30 7.76
N VAL A 364 -19.55 21.90 8.53
CA VAL A 364 -20.51 21.17 9.40
C VAL A 364 -21.43 20.23 8.61
N ASN A 365 -21.82 20.60 7.40
CA ASN A 365 -22.73 19.83 6.55
C ASN A 365 -22.00 18.98 5.52
N GLU A 366 -20.67 18.95 5.54
CA GLU A 366 -19.90 18.13 4.62
C GLU A 366 -19.99 16.66 5.06
N LYS A 367 -20.15 15.76 4.10
CA LYS A 367 -20.16 14.32 4.37
C LYS A 367 -18.79 13.75 4.07
N LEU A 368 -18.23 12.98 4.99
CA LEU A 368 -16.86 12.46 4.84
C LEU A 368 -16.79 11.27 3.88
N ILE A 369 -17.67 10.27 4.07
CA ILE A 369 -17.68 9.02 3.31
C ILE A 369 -19.00 8.92 2.54
N ALA A 370 -18.95 8.51 1.27
CA ALA A 370 -20.12 8.26 0.44
C ALA A 370 -20.96 7.09 0.98
N GLY A 371 -22.28 7.12 0.82
CA GLY A 371 -23.15 6.05 1.34
C GLY A 371 -23.35 6.06 2.87
N SER A 372 -23.85 4.96 3.44
CA SER A 372 -24.06 4.82 4.90
C SER A 372 -22.94 4.07 5.62
N GLU A 373 -22.18 3.27 4.88
CA GLU A 373 -21.15 2.39 5.41
C GLU A 373 -19.76 3.00 5.28
N ASP A 374 -18.91 2.72 6.27
CA ASP A 374 -17.51 3.15 6.26
C ASP A 374 -16.63 2.27 5.36
N GLU A 375 -17.10 1.06 5.04
CA GLU A 375 -16.41 0.07 4.20
C GLU A 375 -17.34 -0.46 3.11
N GLY A 376 -16.80 -0.80 1.94
CA GLY A 376 -17.53 -1.44 0.85
C GLY A 376 -17.36 -0.78 -0.51
N ILE A 377 -18.32 -1.02 -1.40
CA ILE A 377 -18.29 -0.50 -2.78
C ILE A 377 -18.68 0.97 -2.76
N CYS A 378 -17.95 1.78 -3.53
CA CYS A 378 -18.25 3.20 -3.65
C CYS A 378 -19.58 3.43 -4.39
N ASP A 379 -20.53 4.06 -3.71
CA ASP A 379 -21.72 4.60 -4.37
C ASP A 379 -21.34 5.89 -5.13
N VAL A 380 -20.99 5.71 -6.40
CA VAL A 380 -20.65 6.79 -7.32
C VAL A 380 -21.84 7.70 -7.64
N THR A 381 -23.08 7.30 -7.35
CA THR A 381 -24.28 8.14 -7.53
C THR A 381 -24.52 9.09 -6.36
N SER A 382 -23.91 8.84 -5.20
CA SER A 382 -24.01 9.69 -4.01
C SER A 382 -23.49 11.11 -4.32
N GLN A 383 -24.33 12.12 -4.12
CA GLN A 383 -23.97 13.53 -4.36
C GLN A 383 -22.97 14.08 -3.34
N ASP A 384 -22.87 13.43 -2.18
CA ASP A 384 -22.02 13.82 -1.06
C ASP A 384 -21.03 12.70 -0.68
N GLY A 385 -20.02 13.05 0.12
CA GLY A 385 -18.98 12.12 0.59
C GLY A 385 -17.64 12.39 -0.07
N LEU A 386 -16.72 13.08 0.61
CA LEU A 386 -15.39 13.40 0.10
C LEU A 386 -14.57 12.16 -0.32
N LEU A 387 -14.82 11.02 0.34
CA LEU A 387 -14.13 9.76 0.13
C LEU A 387 -15.14 8.65 -0.22
N CYS A 388 -14.73 7.69 -1.04
CA CYS A 388 -15.40 6.39 -1.11
C CYS A 388 -15.21 5.62 0.20
N PRO A 389 -16.12 4.69 0.56
CA PRO A 389 -15.89 3.72 1.63
C PRO A 389 -14.56 2.98 1.46
N PHE A 390 -13.97 2.54 2.56
CA PHE A 390 -12.74 1.75 2.54
C PHE A 390 -12.98 0.46 1.77
N SER A 391 -12.07 0.15 0.84
CA SER A 391 -12.08 -1.12 0.13
C SER A 391 -10.66 -1.57 -0.20
N THR A 392 -10.48 -2.88 -0.31
CA THR A 392 -9.24 -3.49 -0.80
C THR A 392 -9.49 -4.02 -2.21
N PRO A 393 -8.95 -3.36 -3.26
CA PRO A 393 -9.04 -3.88 -4.62
C PRO A 393 -8.40 -5.26 -4.73
N LYS A 394 -8.89 -6.09 -5.67
CA LYS A 394 -8.44 -7.49 -5.85
C LYS A 394 -6.92 -7.61 -6.01
N ASP A 395 -6.32 -6.71 -6.77
CA ASP A 395 -4.89 -6.76 -7.10
C ASP A 395 -4.06 -5.85 -6.18
N SER A 396 -4.53 -5.62 -4.94
CA SER A 396 -3.87 -4.76 -3.96
C SER A 396 -3.69 -5.45 -2.61
N PHE A 397 -2.52 -5.24 -2.01
CA PHE A 397 -2.20 -5.76 -0.69
C PHE A 397 -2.94 -5.02 0.44
N LEU A 398 -3.10 -3.70 0.32
CA LEU A 398 -3.75 -2.83 1.31
C LEU A 398 -4.95 -2.10 0.70
N GLY A 399 -6.03 -2.01 1.46
CA GLY A 399 -7.17 -1.17 1.11
C GLY A 399 -6.93 0.31 1.38
N PHE A 400 -7.80 1.15 0.83
CA PHE A 400 -7.72 2.61 0.99
C PHE A 400 -9.08 3.29 0.82
N PHE A 401 -9.16 4.54 1.26
CA PHE A 401 -10.27 5.44 0.94
C PHE A 401 -9.94 6.20 -0.35
N LYS A 402 -10.67 5.94 -1.44
CA LYS A 402 -10.49 6.65 -2.72
C LYS A 402 -11.04 8.10 -2.61
N PRO A 403 -10.27 9.15 -2.93
CA PRO A 403 -10.78 10.52 -3.03
C PRO A 403 -11.85 10.67 -4.12
N ARG A 404 -12.84 11.55 -3.91
CA ARG A 404 -13.94 11.77 -4.86
C ARG A 404 -13.99 13.22 -5.35
N LEU A 405 -14.28 13.37 -6.64
CA LEU A 405 -14.64 14.65 -7.26
C LEU A 405 -16.16 14.79 -7.39
N LEU A 406 -16.77 15.45 -6.41
CA LEU A 406 -18.22 15.55 -6.26
C LEU A 406 -18.85 16.31 -7.42
N GLU A 407 -20.05 15.88 -7.84
CA GLU A 407 -20.73 16.47 -8.99
C GLU A 407 -21.24 17.90 -8.74
N ARG A 408 -21.27 18.36 -7.49
CA ARG A 408 -21.58 19.77 -7.18
C ARG A 408 -20.42 20.73 -7.44
N TYR A 409 -19.21 20.21 -7.59
CA TYR A 409 -18.04 21.05 -7.87
C TYR A 409 -18.11 21.60 -9.30
N THR A 410 -17.93 22.91 -9.41
CA THR A 410 -17.88 23.65 -10.67
C THR A 410 -16.47 23.76 -11.22
N THR A 411 -15.47 23.76 -10.32
CA THR A 411 -14.05 23.74 -10.66
C THR A 411 -13.29 22.75 -9.76
N LEU A 412 -12.06 22.38 -10.13
CA LEU A 412 -11.20 21.54 -9.27
C LEU A 412 -10.89 22.20 -7.92
N SER A 413 -10.81 23.54 -7.86
CA SER A 413 -10.53 24.25 -6.62
C SER A 413 -11.63 24.10 -5.57
N ASP A 414 -12.86 23.79 -5.98
CA ASP A 414 -14.01 23.57 -5.09
C ASP A 414 -13.88 22.31 -4.23
N SER A 415 -13.01 21.36 -4.63
CA SER A 415 -12.68 20.20 -3.79
C SER A 415 -12.20 20.68 -2.41
N LEU A 416 -12.29 19.83 -1.37
CA LEU A 416 -11.66 20.10 -0.08
C LEU A 416 -10.34 19.36 0.10
N ILE A 417 -10.07 18.35 -0.74
CA ILE A 417 -8.95 17.42 -0.53
C ILE A 417 -8.08 17.23 -1.77
N ILE A 418 -8.57 17.55 -2.98
CA ILE A 418 -7.80 17.39 -4.24
C ILE A 418 -7.13 18.71 -4.62
N ASN A 419 -5.87 18.64 -5.04
CA ASN A 419 -4.99 19.74 -5.44
C ASN A 419 -5.04 20.89 -4.43
N LYS A 420 -4.69 20.61 -3.18
CA LYS A 420 -4.78 21.60 -2.09
C LYS A 420 -3.50 22.33 -1.77
N GLY A 421 -2.44 21.98 -2.48
CA GLY A 421 -1.28 22.81 -2.62
C GLY A 421 -1.56 24.25 -3.06
N ARG A 422 -0.60 25.16 -2.87
CA ARG A 422 -0.76 26.59 -3.19
C ARG A 422 0.24 27.07 -4.24
N LEU A 423 -0.28 27.56 -5.36
CA LEU A 423 0.41 28.48 -6.28
C LEU A 423 0.08 29.91 -5.91
N TYR A 424 1.08 30.77 -5.76
CA TYR A 424 0.90 32.19 -5.53
C TYR A 424 0.87 32.95 -6.86
N SER A 425 0.24 34.12 -6.86
CA SER A 425 0.09 34.97 -8.05
C SER A 425 1.41 35.47 -8.64
N ASP A 426 2.50 35.39 -7.87
CA ASP A 426 3.86 35.72 -8.31
C ASP A 426 4.59 34.55 -9.01
N GLY A 427 3.89 33.44 -9.23
CA GLY A 427 4.45 32.22 -9.84
C GLY A 427 5.30 31.40 -8.89
N SER A 428 5.45 31.80 -7.62
CA SER A 428 6.07 30.96 -6.60
C SER A 428 5.08 29.91 -6.12
N SER A 429 5.55 28.68 -5.92
CA SER A 429 4.89 27.76 -5.02
C SER A 429 5.49 27.96 -3.63
N LYS A 430 4.66 28.32 -2.64
CA LYS A 430 4.96 27.88 -1.28
C LYS A 430 4.10 26.65 -1.08
N GLY A 431 4.76 25.50 -1.18
CA GLY A 431 4.15 24.27 -0.73
C GLY A 431 3.59 24.46 0.68
N LEU A 432 2.37 24.00 0.85
CA LEU A 432 2.04 23.17 2.02
C LEU A 432 3.24 22.25 2.25
N ALA A 433 3.72 22.06 3.48
CA ALA A 433 4.99 21.34 3.72
C ALA A 433 5.23 20.19 2.71
N SER A 434 6.41 20.11 2.07
CA SER A 434 6.67 19.23 0.92
C SER A 434 5.89 17.91 0.94
N CYS A 435 5.17 17.65 -0.15
CA CYS A 435 4.40 16.43 -0.25
C CYS A 435 5.28 15.20 -0.35
N GLU A 436 4.78 14.11 0.22
CA GLU A 436 5.48 12.84 0.13
C GLU A 436 5.61 12.40 -1.32
N ARG A 437 6.74 11.80 -1.67
CA ARG A 437 7.02 11.39 -3.06
C ARG A 437 6.05 10.31 -3.58
N LEU A 438 5.62 9.43 -2.68
CA LEU A 438 4.72 8.32 -2.96
C LEU A 438 3.43 8.50 -2.17
N ASP A 439 2.32 7.96 -2.64
CA ASP A 439 1.10 7.78 -1.86
C ASP A 439 1.09 6.42 -1.13
N GLN A 440 0.02 6.08 -0.42
CA GLN A 440 -0.09 4.82 0.33
C GLN A 440 0.11 3.57 -0.55
N ARG A 441 -0.25 3.65 -1.82
CA ARG A 441 -0.21 2.53 -2.77
C ARG A 441 1.18 2.36 -3.38
N GLY A 442 2.14 3.20 -2.99
CA GLY A 442 3.46 3.27 -3.59
C GLY A 442 3.46 3.91 -4.97
N LYS A 443 2.37 4.60 -5.37
CA LYS A 443 2.32 5.34 -6.63
C LYS A 443 2.96 6.71 -6.44
N TYR A 444 3.65 7.21 -7.47
CA TYR A 444 4.26 8.53 -7.44
C TYR A 444 3.19 9.62 -7.40
N ARG A 445 3.37 10.58 -6.48
CA ARG A 445 2.72 11.88 -6.58
C ARG A 445 3.39 12.71 -7.66
N THR A 446 2.72 13.75 -8.12
CA THR A 446 3.22 14.63 -9.18
C THR A 446 4.56 15.30 -8.83
N GLY A 447 4.88 15.43 -7.54
CA GLY A 447 6.08 16.11 -7.04
C GLY A 447 5.95 17.64 -7.02
N TYR A 448 4.83 18.17 -7.52
CA TYR A 448 4.49 19.58 -7.43
C TYR A 448 3.65 19.81 -6.19
N ASP A 449 4.16 20.57 -5.23
CA ASP A 449 3.49 20.80 -3.95
C ASP A 449 2.10 21.42 -4.15
N GLU A 450 1.88 22.20 -5.21
CA GLU A 450 0.59 22.78 -5.59
C GLU A 450 -0.50 21.77 -5.99
N LEU A 451 -0.10 20.62 -6.53
CA LEU A 451 -1.00 19.56 -7.00
C LEU A 451 -1.21 18.49 -5.94
N CYS A 452 -0.68 18.68 -4.75
CA CYS A 452 -0.74 17.67 -3.73
C CYS A 452 -2.13 17.53 -3.12
N ASP A 453 -2.58 16.28 -3.05
CA ASP A 453 -3.82 15.92 -2.38
C ASP A 453 -3.63 15.72 -0.88
N LEU A 454 -4.65 16.14 -0.12
CA LEU A 454 -4.72 15.87 1.30
C LEU A 454 -5.06 14.40 1.55
N GLY A 455 -4.34 13.79 2.49
CA GLY A 455 -4.54 12.42 2.89
C GLY A 455 -3.57 11.44 2.25
N ALA A 456 -3.82 10.16 2.52
CA ALA A 456 -2.93 9.05 2.18
C ALA A 456 -2.88 8.70 0.68
N ILE A 457 -3.88 9.12 -0.08
CA ILE A 457 -4.04 8.76 -1.49
C ILE A 457 -3.96 10.02 -2.35
N GLU A 458 -3.14 9.95 -3.39
CA GLU A 458 -3.14 10.91 -4.48
C GLU A 458 -4.17 10.47 -5.52
N TYR A 459 -5.01 11.39 -5.97
CA TYR A 459 -5.94 11.19 -7.07
C TYR A 459 -5.18 11.25 -8.40
N ILE A 460 -4.91 10.07 -8.98
CA ILE A 460 -4.04 9.96 -10.16
C ILE A 460 -4.88 9.87 -11.43
N LEU A 461 -4.44 10.61 -12.45
CA LEU A 461 -5.02 10.56 -13.79
C LEU A 461 -3.96 10.07 -14.77
N ASP A 462 -4.24 8.93 -15.38
CA ASP A 462 -3.43 8.42 -16.49
C ASP A 462 -3.88 9.05 -17.81
N SER A 463 -2.90 9.33 -18.68
CA SER A 463 -3.14 9.78 -20.04
C SER A 463 -3.36 8.62 -21.02
N GLU A 464 -2.95 7.40 -20.67
CA GLU A 464 -3.11 6.22 -21.53
C GLU A 464 -4.51 5.61 -21.38
N VAL A 465 -5.22 5.49 -22.50
CA VAL A 465 -6.57 4.89 -22.55
C VAL A 465 -6.47 3.51 -23.17
N ALA A 466 -6.55 2.47 -22.34
CA ALA A 466 -6.50 1.08 -22.80
C ALA A 466 -7.74 0.74 -23.66
N PRO A 467 -7.57 -0.01 -24.77
CA PRO A 467 -8.69 -0.49 -25.56
C PRO A 467 -9.50 -1.54 -24.78
N VAL A 468 -10.80 -1.61 -25.07
CA VAL A 468 -11.74 -2.58 -24.48
C VAL A 468 -12.40 -3.42 -25.57
N GLY A 469 -13.15 -4.45 -25.18
CA GLY A 469 -13.81 -5.31 -26.15
C GLY A 469 -13.97 -6.74 -25.69
N GLN A 470 -14.56 -7.55 -26.54
CA GLN A 470 -14.68 -8.99 -26.31
C GLN A 470 -14.93 -9.73 -27.63
N ASP A 471 -14.34 -10.92 -27.74
CA ASP A 471 -14.68 -11.89 -28.78
C ASP A 471 -15.90 -12.71 -28.35
N ILE A 472 -16.88 -12.85 -29.24
CA ILE A 472 -18.16 -13.50 -28.99
C ILE A 472 -18.58 -14.45 -30.11
N GLY A 473 -19.36 -15.46 -29.75
CA GLY A 473 -20.07 -16.34 -30.67
C GLY A 473 -21.37 -15.73 -31.19
N TYR A 474 -21.96 -16.37 -32.20
CA TYR A 474 -23.30 -16.05 -32.68
C TYR A 474 -24.35 -16.15 -31.55
N GLY A 475 -25.23 -15.15 -31.48
CA GLY A 475 -26.24 -15.03 -30.43
C GLY A 475 -25.74 -14.61 -29.03
N GLN A 476 -24.44 -14.41 -28.83
CA GLN A 476 -23.89 -13.94 -27.55
C GLN A 476 -23.89 -12.40 -27.44
N VAL A 477 -23.92 -11.91 -26.22
CA VAL A 477 -23.78 -10.48 -25.86
C VAL A 477 -22.38 -10.27 -25.31
N ALA A 478 -21.63 -9.33 -25.88
CA ALA A 478 -20.33 -8.94 -25.34
C ALA A 478 -20.53 -8.11 -24.07
N LYS A 479 -19.79 -8.45 -23.01
CA LYS A 479 -19.81 -7.80 -21.70
C LYS A 479 -18.37 -7.50 -21.26
N PHE A 480 -18.07 -6.21 -21.11
CA PHE A 480 -16.76 -5.73 -20.67
C PHE A 480 -16.93 -4.48 -19.80
N ASN A 481 -15.87 -4.04 -19.12
CA ASN A 481 -15.90 -2.86 -18.25
C ASN A 481 -14.93 -1.79 -18.75
N ILE A 482 -15.32 -0.51 -18.67
CA ILE A 482 -14.51 0.62 -19.16
C ILE A 482 -13.79 1.41 -18.07
N LEU A 483 -14.07 1.17 -16.78
CA LEU A 483 -13.46 1.95 -15.69
C LEU A 483 -11.95 1.80 -15.64
N GLY A 484 -11.41 0.63 -16.03
CA GLY A 484 -9.96 0.43 -16.15
C GLY A 484 -9.30 1.40 -17.14
N SER A 485 -10.03 1.90 -18.13
CA SER A 485 -9.57 2.88 -19.11
C SER A 485 -9.79 4.34 -18.68
N LEU A 486 -10.40 4.56 -17.50
CA LEU A 486 -10.69 5.90 -16.95
C LEU A 486 -9.75 6.30 -15.80
N SER A 487 -8.73 5.47 -15.52
CA SER A 487 -7.83 5.65 -14.38
C SER A 487 -8.63 5.75 -13.07
N GLU A 488 -8.52 6.84 -12.31
CA GLU A 488 -9.28 7.04 -11.06
C GLU A 488 -10.56 7.86 -11.25
N ALA A 489 -10.87 8.29 -12.47
CA ALA A 489 -12.06 9.07 -12.75
C ALA A 489 -13.34 8.21 -12.80
N ASP A 490 -14.42 8.77 -12.27
CA ASP A 490 -15.73 8.14 -12.28
C ASP A 490 -16.56 8.69 -13.46
N LEU A 491 -17.52 7.92 -13.97
CA LEU A 491 -18.49 8.42 -14.94
C LEU A 491 -19.38 9.48 -14.28
N VAL A 492 -19.69 10.57 -14.99
CA VAL A 492 -20.72 11.51 -14.51
C VAL A 492 -22.12 10.91 -14.66
N THR A 493 -23.05 11.31 -13.81
CA THR A 493 -24.44 10.85 -13.85
C THR A 493 -25.22 11.45 -15.02
N PRO A 494 -26.34 10.81 -15.43
CA PRO A 494 -27.29 11.39 -16.39
C PRO A 494 -27.76 12.81 -16.05
N ALA A 495 -27.94 13.11 -14.76
CA ALA A 495 -28.34 14.43 -14.30
C ALA A 495 -27.24 15.47 -14.57
N THR A 496 -25.98 15.12 -14.33
CA THR A 496 -24.84 15.98 -14.67
C THR A 496 -24.70 16.17 -16.16
N CYS A 497 -24.94 15.15 -16.98
CA CYS A 497 -24.96 15.30 -18.45
C CYS A 497 -26.00 16.31 -18.93
N LYS A 498 -27.21 16.25 -18.36
CA LYS A 498 -28.27 17.21 -18.66
C LYS A 498 -27.87 18.64 -18.27
N ARG A 499 -27.15 18.81 -17.16
CA ARG A 499 -26.62 20.11 -16.73
C ARG A 499 -25.51 20.63 -17.65
N LEU A 500 -24.64 19.76 -18.15
CA LEU A 500 -23.52 20.14 -19.02
C LEU A 500 -23.96 20.44 -20.46
N PHE A 501 -24.87 19.63 -21.01
CA PHE A 501 -25.19 19.67 -22.45
C PHE A 501 -26.66 19.93 -22.78
N GLY A 502 -27.53 20.11 -21.77
CA GLY A 502 -28.96 20.23 -21.95
C GLY A 502 -29.64 18.89 -22.28
N GLU A 503 -30.84 18.97 -22.85
CA GLU A 503 -31.57 17.78 -23.32
C GLU A 503 -30.90 17.18 -24.55
N ARG A 504 -31.00 15.85 -24.70
CA ARG A 504 -30.52 15.19 -25.90
C ARG A 504 -31.38 15.56 -27.10
N SER A 505 -30.75 15.76 -28.24
CA SER A 505 -31.43 16.04 -29.51
C SER A 505 -32.32 14.90 -30.01
N ASP A 506 -32.06 13.67 -29.56
CA ASP A 506 -32.86 12.47 -29.90
C ASP A 506 -34.03 12.20 -28.93
N GLY A 507 -34.25 13.09 -27.95
CA GLY A 507 -35.34 12.99 -26.98
C GLY A 507 -35.19 11.84 -25.96
N LYS A 508 -34.06 11.12 -25.97
CA LYS A 508 -33.77 10.05 -24.99
C LYS A 508 -33.16 10.63 -23.72
N GLU A 509 -33.16 9.84 -22.65
CA GLU A 509 -32.40 10.17 -21.45
C GLU A 509 -30.89 10.02 -21.68
N TRP A 510 -30.11 10.79 -20.92
CA TRP A 510 -28.68 10.62 -20.86
C TRP A 510 -28.33 9.27 -20.22
N GLN A 511 -27.37 8.58 -20.79
CA GLN A 511 -26.72 7.45 -20.13
C GLN A 511 -25.52 7.97 -19.31
N PRO A 512 -25.05 7.22 -18.29
CA PRO A 512 -23.84 7.53 -17.55
C PRO A 512 -22.66 7.92 -18.45
N GLY A 513 -21.86 8.87 -18.00
CA GLY A 513 -20.74 9.43 -18.75
C GLY A 513 -21.15 10.20 -20.00
N CYS A 514 -22.41 10.60 -20.13
CA CYS A 514 -22.92 11.33 -21.31
C CYS A 514 -22.66 10.56 -22.61
N PHE A 515 -22.79 9.23 -22.50
CA PHE A 515 -22.32 8.23 -23.44
C PHE A 515 -22.66 8.54 -24.90
N LYS A 516 -21.64 8.46 -25.74
CA LYS A 516 -21.70 8.52 -27.20
C LYS A 516 -20.83 7.41 -27.80
N THR A 517 -21.12 7.06 -29.05
CA THR A 517 -20.29 6.12 -29.82
C THR A 517 -19.81 6.78 -31.10
N ARG A 518 -18.56 6.55 -31.46
CA ARG A 518 -17.99 6.96 -32.75
C ARG A 518 -17.51 5.73 -33.52
N GLN A 519 -18.08 5.47 -34.68
CA GLN A 519 -17.66 4.33 -35.51
C GLN A 519 -16.30 4.57 -36.16
N SER A 520 -15.52 3.50 -36.30
CA SER A 520 -14.27 3.52 -37.08
C SER A 520 -14.56 3.67 -38.57
N THR A 521 -13.58 4.13 -39.34
CA THR A 521 -13.64 4.12 -40.80
C THR A 521 -13.67 2.72 -41.39
N ASP A 522 -13.14 1.72 -40.66
CA ASP A 522 -13.13 0.31 -41.09
C ASP A 522 -14.50 -0.36 -40.93
N THR A 523 -15.30 0.11 -39.97
CA THR A 523 -16.66 -0.35 -39.70
C THR A 523 -17.58 0.87 -39.55
N PRO A 524 -17.88 1.61 -40.63
CA PRO A 524 -18.56 2.90 -40.55
C PRO A 524 -20.03 2.81 -40.11
N VAL A 525 -20.60 1.61 -40.10
CA VAL A 525 -21.97 1.32 -39.64
C VAL A 525 -21.89 0.31 -38.50
N SER A 526 -22.50 0.66 -37.35
CA SER A 526 -22.51 -0.22 -36.19
C SER A 526 -23.23 -1.53 -36.48
N LYS A 527 -22.66 -2.63 -35.98
CA LYS A 527 -23.21 -3.99 -36.12
C LYS A 527 -23.97 -4.45 -34.87
N GLY A 528 -24.27 -3.54 -33.94
CA GLY A 528 -24.94 -3.85 -32.68
C GLY A 528 -25.49 -2.63 -31.96
N THR A 529 -25.91 -2.82 -30.71
CA THR A 529 -26.39 -1.76 -29.81
C THR A 529 -25.66 -1.86 -28.48
N ILE A 530 -25.40 -0.71 -27.84
CA ILE A 530 -24.60 -0.61 -26.62
C ILE A 530 -25.42 0.02 -25.50
N THR A 531 -25.27 -0.52 -24.30
CA THR A 531 -25.70 0.08 -23.04
C THR A 531 -24.53 0.20 -22.10
N LEU A 532 -24.49 1.29 -21.32
CA LEU A 532 -23.47 1.58 -20.31
C LEU A 532 -24.15 1.88 -18.98
N ASP A 533 -23.71 1.22 -17.91
CA ASP A 533 -24.14 1.53 -16.55
C ASP A 533 -23.17 2.46 -15.80
N GLN A 534 -23.57 2.90 -14.60
CA GLN A 534 -22.79 3.82 -13.79
C GLN A 534 -21.48 3.20 -13.25
N ASN A 535 -21.41 1.87 -13.19
CA ASN A 535 -20.23 1.12 -12.77
C ASN A 535 -19.31 0.81 -13.96
N GLY A 536 -19.56 1.42 -15.13
CA GLY A 536 -18.77 1.24 -16.33
C GLY A 536 -18.95 -0.11 -17.03
N ASN A 537 -19.95 -0.90 -16.65
CA ASN A 537 -20.24 -2.15 -17.36
C ASN A 537 -20.93 -1.84 -18.68
N VAL A 538 -20.39 -2.43 -19.74
CA VAL A 538 -20.89 -2.30 -21.10
C VAL A 538 -21.51 -3.62 -21.52
N ALA A 539 -22.72 -3.56 -22.07
CA ALA A 539 -23.33 -4.67 -22.79
C ALA A 539 -23.53 -4.28 -24.27
N TYR A 540 -22.88 -5.02 -25.16
CA TYR A 540 -23.01 -4.89 -26.61
C TYR A 540 -23.84 -6.06 -27.15
N THR A 541 -24.99 -5.74 -27.74
CA THR A 541 -25.92 -6.72 -28.34
C THR A 541 -25.81 -6.67 -29.87
N PRO A 542 -25.31 -7.73 -30.54
CA PRO A 542 -25.21 -7.78 -31.99
C PRO A 542 -26.57 -7.66 -32.71
N ASN A 543 -26.61 -6.94 -33.82
CA ASN A 543 -27.77 -6.83 -34.71
C ASN A 543 -27.77 -8.00 -35.71
N GLY A 544 -27.92 -9.22 -35.20
CA GLY A 544 -27.87 -10.45 -35.97
C GLY A 544 -26.51 -11.16 -35.90
N ASN A 545 -26.32 -12.16 -36.75
CA ASN A 545 -25.12 -12.99 -36.80
C ASN A 545 -24.23 -12.55 -37.97
N TRP A 546 -23.24 -11.71 -37.70
CA TRP A 546 -22.23 -11.28 -38.66
C TRP A 546 -20.87 -11.88 -38.29
N HIS A 547 -19.99 -12.00 -39.27
CA HIS A 547 -18.61 -12.46 -39.04
C HIS A 547 -17.62 -11.30 -39.19
N GLY A 548 -16.63 -11.25 -38.31
CA GLY A 548 -15.56 -10.24 -38.34
C GLY A 548 -15.56 -9.37 -37.09
N ALA A 549 -15.11 -8.12 -37.21
CA ALA A 549 -15.09 -7.15 -36.11
C ALA A 549 -16.11 -6.02 -36.29
N ASP A 550 -16.61 -5.45 -35.19
CA ASP A 550 -17.19 -4.11 -35.09
C ASP A 550 -16.22 -3.23 -34.28
N ILE A 551 -15.72 -2.15 -34.88
CA ILE A 551 -14.64 -1.30 -34.34
C ILE A 551 -15.18 0.11 -34.14
N PHE A 552 -15.18 0.57 -32.90
CA PHE A 552 -15.74 1.87 -32.54
C PHE A 552 -14.99 2.45 -31.35
N SER A 553 -15.31 3.70 -31.00
CA SER A 553 -14.87 4.32 -29.76
C SER A 553 -16.07 4.61 -28.88
N ILE A 554 -15.94 4.27 -27.60
CA ILE A 554 -16.85 4.70 -26.54
C ILE A 554 -16.39 6.07 -26.08
N GLN A 555 -17.26 7.07 -26.20
CA GLN A 555 -16.99 8.43 -25.77
C GLN A 555 -17.76 8.73 -24.49
N VAL A 556 -17.03 9.08 -23.42
CA VAL A 556 -17.60 9.39 -22.11
C VAL A 556 -16.99 10.62 -21.47
N VAL A 557 -17.77 11.33 -20.66
CA VAL A 557 -17.37 12.42 -19.78
C VAL A 557 -17.16 11.85 -18.37
N THR A 558 -16.09 12.25 -17.72
CA THR A 558 -15.73 11.77 -16.39
C THR A 558 -15.83 12.87 -15.34
N SER A 559 -15.63 12.49 -14.08
CA SER A 559 -15.55 13.38 -12.95
C SER A 559 -14.47 14.47 -13.10
N VAL A 560 -13.49 14.25 -13.98
CA VAL A 560 -12.41 15.21 -14.26
C VAL A 560 -12.66 15.96 -15.55
N THR A 561 -12.90 15.25 -16.66
CA THR A 561 -12.93 15.88 -17.98
C THR A 561 -14.09 16.87 -18.13
N ARG A 562 -15.12 16.76 -17.29
CA ARG A 562 -16.20 17.76 -17.19
C ARG A 562 -15.71 19.19 -16.91
N PHE A 563 -14.52 19.36 -16.33
CA PHE A 563 -13.94 20.67 -16.05
C PHE A 563 -13.22 21.29 -17.25
N ASN A 564 -13.01 20.53 -18.34
CA ASN A 564 -12.35 21.04 -19.53
C ASN A 564 -13.24 22.05 -20.26
N GLU A 565 -12.63 23.12 -20.76
CA GLU A 565 -13.30 24.08 -21.62
C GLU A 565 -13.50 23.51 -23.03
N GLY A 566 -14.71 23.64 -23.57
CA GLY A 566 -15.07 23.13 -24.89
C GLY A 566 -15.59 21.68 -24.85
N VAL A 567 -16.75 21.46 -25.47
CA VAL A 567 -17.50 20.19 -25.42
C VAL A 567 -16.65 18.99 -25.86
N ASP A 568 -15.85 19.14 -26.93
CA ASP A 568 -15.05 18.04 -27.47
C ASP A 568 -13.91 17.62 -26.52
N PHE A 569 -13.39 18.53 -25.71
CA PHE A 569 -12.34 18.25 -24.73
C PHE A 569 -12.87 17.61 -23.45
N GLN A 570 -14.20 17.58 -23.26
CA GLN A 570 -14.83 16.92 -22.12
C GLN A 570 -14.99 15.41 -22.32
N TYR A 571 -14.85 14.92 -23.55
CA TYR A 571 -15.01 13.50 -23.86
C TYR A 571 -13.66 12.76 -23.92
N ILE A 572 -13.53 11.70 -23.12
CA ILE A 572 -12.52 10.66 -23.30
C ILE A 572 -13.03 9.69 -24.37
N SER A 573 -12.14 9.28 -25.28
CA SER A 573 -12.45 8.31 -26.34
C SER A 573 -11.72 7.00 -26.07
N ILE A 574 -12.47 5.95 -25.69
CA ILE A 574 -11.96 4.61 -25.41
C ILE A 574 -12.13 3.74 -26.64
N PRO A 575 -11.05 3.25 -27.27
CA PRO A 575 -11.15 2.33 -28.40
C PRO A 575 -11.81 1.02 -27.98
N ALA A 576 -12.72 0.50 -28.78
CA ALA A 576 -13.48 -0.72 -28.51
C ALA A 576 -13.60 -1.60 -29.74
N THR A 577 -13.36 -2.90 -29.56
CA THR A 577 -13.50 -3.90 -30.62
C THR A 577 -14.33 -5.08 -30.15
N VAL A 578 -15.41 -5.41 -30.86
CA VAL A 578 -16.16 -6.66 -30.65
C VAL A 578 -15.95 -7.54 -31.87
N PHE A 579 -15.40 -8.73 -31.69
CA PHE A 579 -15.26 -9.71 -32.76
C PHE A 579 -16.35 -10.78 -32.64
N GLN A 580 -17.07 -11.05 -33.73
CA GLN A 580 -18.11 -12.08 -33.75
C GLN A 580 -17.76 -13.21 -34.73
N GLN A 581 -17.93 -14.45 -34.28
CA GLN A 581 -17.70 -15.65 -35.08
C GLN A 581 -18.77 -16.73 -34.89
N PRO A 582 -18.94 -17.65 -35.86
CA PRO A 582 -19.79 -18.82 -35.68
C PRO A 582 -19.40 -19.62 -34.44
N LEU A 583 -20.38 -20.25 -33.78
CA LEU A 583 -20.11 -21.20 -32.71
C LEU A 583 -19.37 -22.41 -33.32
N THR A 584 -18.10 -22.57 -33.00
CA THR A 584 -17.35 -23.78 -33.32
C THR A 584 -17.75 -24.86 -32.33
N GLY A 585 -18.05 -26.07 -32.80
CA GLY A 585 -18.32 -27.24 -31.94
C GLY A 585 -17.07 -27.77 -31.22
N ILE A 586 -16.08 -26.91 -30.97
CA ILE A 586 -14.83 -27.21 -30.29
C ILE A 586 -14.91 -26.46 -28.97
N GLU A 587 -14.97 -27.19 -27.85
CA GLU A 587 -14.85 -26.58 -26.53
C GLU A 587 -13.54 -25.78 -26.46
N ASP A 588 -13.68 -24.51 -26.08
CA ASP A 588 -12.56 -23.62 -25.84
C ASP A 588 -11.80 -24.13 -24.61
N LYS A 589 -10.80 -24.97 -24.83
CA LYS A 589 -9.79 -25.25 -23.81
C LYS A 589 -8.97 -23.98 -23.68
N SER A 590 -9.40 -23.09 -22.78
CA SER A 590 -8.70 -21.86 -22.44
C SER A 590 -7.21 -22.17 -22.28
N VAL A 591 -6.39 -21.73 -23.24
CA VAL A 591 -4.96 -21.58 -22.99
C VAL A 591 -4.88 -20.30 -22.17
N SER A 592 -4.37 -20.39 -20.95
CA SER A 592 -4.11 -19.24 -20.09
C SER A 592 -3.17 -18.27 -20.80
N THR A 593 -3.72 -17.30 -21.52
CA THR A 593 -2.99 -16.19 -22.13
C THR A 593 -2.86 -15.06 -21.10
N GLY A 594 -1.99 -15.30 -20.11
CA GLY A 594 -1.29 -14.19 -19.48
C GLY A 594 -0.36 -13.57 -20.52
N GLY A 595 -0.68 -12.33 -20.94
CA GLY A 595 0.25 -11.34 -21.48
C GLY A 595 1.13 -11.69 -22.69
N GLY A 596 0.86 -11.02 -23.82
CA GLY A 596 1.90 -10.66 -24.80
C GLY A 596 2.23 -11.71 -25.86
N GLY A 597 1.90 -11.40 -27.12
CA GLY A 597 2.20 -12.24 -28.27
C GLY A 597 3.69 -12.60 -28.38
N SER A 598 3.98 -13.90 -28.24
CA SER A 598 5.23 -14.53 -28.61
C SER A 598 4.91 -15.57 -29.68
N VAL A 599 5.01 -15.15 -30.95
CA VAL A 599 5.06 -16.09 -32.07
C VAL A 599 6.39 -16.81 -31.93
N GLY A 600 6.34 -18.08 -31.52
CA GLY A 600 7.52 -18.88 -31.19
C GLY A 600 8.59 -18.80 -32.28
N SER A 601 9.82 -18.54 -31.85
CA SER A 601 11.04 -18.40 -32.65
C SER A 601 11.31 -19.55 -33.63
N GLY A 602 10.64 -20.69 -33.47
CA GLY A 602 10.67 -21.82 -34.41
C GLY A 602 9.94 -21.56 -35.74
N VAL A 603 8.87 -20.78 -35.76
CA VAL A 603 8.11 -20.50 -36.99
C VAL A 603 8.84 -19.50 -37.89
N LEU A 604 9.52 -18.50 -37.30
CA LEU A 604 10.38 -17.56 -38.04
C LEU A 604 11.63 -18.24 -38.63
N LEU A 605 12.21 -19.23 -37.94
CA LEU A 605 13.33 -20.01 -38.48
C LEU A 605 12.88 -20.95 -39.62
N GLY A 606 11.66 -21.49 -39.54
CA GLY A 606 11.06 -22.26 -40.64
C GLY A 606 10.81 -21.44 -41.90
N LEU A 607 10.32 -20.19 -41.76
CA LEU A 607 10.11 -19.28 -42.89
C LEU A 607 11.43 -18.80 -43.52
N LEU A 608 12.48 -18.58 -42.72
CA LEU A 608 13.81 -18.22 -43.24
C LEU A 608 14.51 -19.41 -43.93
N GLY A 609 14.28 -20.65 -43.48
CA GLY A 609 14.73 -21.86 -44.15
C GLY A 609 14.12 -22.06 -45.54
N LEU A 610 12.83 -21.73 -45.70
CA LEU A 610 12.12 -21.81 -46.98
C LEU A 610 12.55 -20.71 -47.98
N ILE A 611 12.95 -19.54 -47.49
CA ILE A 611 13.52 -18.46 -48.34
C ILE A 611 14.95 -18.80 -48.80
N ALA A 612 15.75 -19.48 -47.96
CA ALA A 612 17.07 -19.98 -48.36
C ALA A 612 17.00 -21.09 -49.41
N LEU A 613 16.04 -22.03 -49.29
CA LEU A 613 15.83 -23.10 -50.28
C LEU A 613 15.35 -22.60 -51.65
N ARG A 614 14.75 -21.41 -51.72
CA ARG A 614 14.33 -20.78 -52.99
C ARG A 614 15.46 -20.05 -53.72
N ARG A 615 16.61 -19.81 -53.08
CA ARG A 615 17.81 -19.20 -53.69
C ARG A 615 18.90 -20.19 -54.09
N PHE A 616 18.72 -21.50 -53.84
CA PHE A 616 19.61 -22.57 -54.32
C PHE A 616 19.04 -23.33 -55.54
N LYS A 617 17.92 -22.88 -56.10
CA LYS A 617 17.37 -23.32 -57.39
C LYS A 617 16.98 -22.11 -58.25
N SER A 618 17.97 -21.27 -58.59
CA SER A 618 18.01 -20.47 -59.81
C SER A 618 19.43 -19.99 -60.07
#